data_AF-X8DSE5-F1
#
_entry.id   AF-X8DSE5-F1
#
_cell.length_a   1.000
_cell.length_b   1.000
_cell.length_c   1.000
_cell.angle_alpha   90.00
_cell.angle_beta   90.00
_cell.angle_gamma   90.00
#
_symmetry.space_group_name_H-M   'P 1'
#
loop_
_entity.id
_entity.type
_entity.pdbx_description
1 polymer ?
#
loop_
_entity_poly.entity_id
_entity_poly.type
_entity_poly.pdbx_seq_one_letter_code
_entity_poly.pdbx_strand_id
1 'polypeptide(L)'
;MTNGAVLNIGDFGKGVANGMSGGFLYQYDPHGQLPSKVSHDSVLVLPITDAPFHEAAAHILLQWHVAATGSTKGQALLDDWQSARDHMVYTMSRALLQYQDSDAILQGKTRKELLDELTAALAAYQVHKFKLSYRDRRDVVGGSVPAYGDTDTEGMYALLNTYTVLNMAQQLALSRMPNVTDVTDPRIGKAVRNLVLTEDFFLIQKLQKYAREAIDGYSDEDLAVLIADKRLTDYKDALSQRNVLSMDSPGTYGWILHQSAKNIDKIGRLPSFEELFAHRALPAVALSGPSLQTT
;
A
#
# COMPACT_ATOMS: atom_id res chain seq x y z
N MET A 1 -17.22 1.53 -12.98
CA MET A 1 -16.08 0.58 -13.08
C MET A 1 -15.20 0.76 -11.84
N THR A 2 -14.86 -0.33 -11.14
CA THR A 2 -14.11 -0.29 -9.86
C THR A 2 -12.71 -0.88 -9.96
N ASN A 3 -12.44 -1.73 -10.97
CA ASN A 3 -11.12 -2.28 -11.29
C ASN A 3 -11.15 -2.88 -12.71
N GLY A 4 -9.99 -3.34 -13.19
CA GLY A 4 -9.80 -4.04 -14.46
C GLY A 4 -9.37 -3.12 -15.59
N ALA A 5 -9.38 -3.68 -16.80
CA ALA A 5 -9.13 -2.95 -18.02
C ALA A 5 -10.22 -3.26 -19.04
N VAL A 6 -10.67 -2.24 -19.78
CA VAL A 6 -11.63 -2.38 -20.88
C VAL A 6 -11.02 -1.73 -22.11
N LEU A 7 -11.04 -2.41 -23.24
CA LEU A 7 -10.73 -1.81 -24.54
C LEU A 7 -12.02 -1.71 -25.35
N ASN A 8 -12.37 -0.50 -25.77
CA ASN A 8 -13.44 -0.26 -26.74
C ASN A 8 -12.87 0.27 -28.05
N ILE A 9 -13.02 -0.51 -29.12
CA ILE A 9 -12.68 -0.09 -30.49
C ILE A 9 -13.90 0.37 -31.28
N GLY A 10 -15.09 0.38 -30.68
CA GLY A 10 -16.34 0.85 -31.28
C GLY A 10 -16.69 2.29 -30.90
N ASP A 11 -17.88 2.71 -31.31
CA ASP A 11 -18.45 4.00 -30.93
C ASP A 11 -18.78 4.04 -29.44
N PHE A 12 -19.00 5.26 -28.93
CA PHE A 12 -19.32 5.52 -27.54
C PHE A 12 -20.30 6.69 -27.38
N GLY A 13 -21.17 6.55 -26.36
CA GLY A 13 -22.23 7.50 -26.03
C GLY A 13 -21.81 8.58 -25.04
N LYS A 14 -22.80 9.35 -24.55
CA LYS A 14 -22.61 10.28 -23.43
C LYS A 14 -22.53 9.53 -22.10
N GLY A 15 -21.73 10.05 -21.17
CA GLY A 15 -21.62 9.48 -19.81
C GLY A 15 -20.65 8.30 -19.72
N VAL A 16 -19.71 8.19 -20.66
CA VAL A 16 -18.64 7.19 -20.60
C VAL A 16 -17.84 7.40 -19.33
N ALA A 17 -17.50 6.30 -18.65
CA ALA A 17 -16.74 6.28 -17.40
C ALA A 17 -17.39 7.03 -16.21
N ASN A 18 -18.69 7.35 -16.26
CA ASN A 18 -19.41 7.89 -15.11
C ASN A 18 -19.38 6.90 -13.93
N GLY A 19 -19.06 7.40 -12.74
CA GLY A 19 -18.93 6.58 -11.53
C GLY A 19 -17.75 5.60 -11.56
N MET A 20 -16.77 5.82 -12.42
CA MET A 20 -15.51 5.06 -12.40
C MET A 20 -14.70 5.45 -11.17
N SER A 21 -14.39 4.47 -10.32
CA SER A 21 -13.56 4.64 -9.13
C SER A 21 -12.21 3.91 -9.23
N GLY A 22 -12.07 2.97 -10.16
CA GLY A 22 -10.78 2.31 -10.42
C GLY A 22 -10.76 1.51 -11.73
N GLY A 23 -9.56 1.07 -12.11
CA GLY A 23 -9.27 0.41 -13.39
C GLY A 23 -8.96 1.39 -14.52
N PHE A 24 -8.94 0.90 -15.77
CA PHE A 24 -8.57 1.66 -16.96
C PHE A 24 -9.50 1.36 -18.13
N LEU A 25 -9.99 2.39 -18.81
CA LEU A 25 -10.75 2.26 -20.05
C LEU A 25 -9.89 2.80 -21.20
N TYR A 26 -9.57 1.96 -22.17
CA TYR A 26 -8.95 2.34 -23.44
C TYR A 26 -10.03 2.51 -24.50
N GLN A 27 -10.01 3.64 -25.19
CA GLN A 27 -11.01 4.01 -26.19
C GLN A 27 -10.31 4.43 -27.48
N TYR A 28 -10.65 3.77 -28.58
CA TYR A 28 -10.34 4.26 -29.91
C TYR A 28 -11.26 5.44 -30.25
N ASP A 29 -10.69 6.63 -30.41
CA ASP A 29 -11.39 7.90 -30.62
C ASP A 29 -10.77 8.70 -31.78
N PRO A 30 -10.97 8.25 -33.03
CA PRO A 30 -10.42 8.91 -34.22
C PRO A 30 -10.98 10.31 -34.47
N HIS A 31 -12.01 10.71 -33.73
CA HIS A 31 -12.66 12.02 -33.87
C HIS A 31 -12.44 12.94 -32.66
N GLY A 32 -11.66 12.51 -31.66
CA GLY A 32 -11.38 13.30 -30.46
C GLY A 32 -12.62 13.71 -29.66
N GLN A 33 -13.67 12.89 -29.67
CA GLN A 33 -14.96 13.22 -29.05
C GLN A 33 -15.04 12.86 -27.56
N LEU A 34 -14.20 11.93 -27.08
CA LEU A 34 -14.30 11.39 -25.73
C LEU A 34 -14.22 12.45 -24.62
N PRO A 35 -13.32 13.45 -24.66
CA PRO A 35 -13.27 14.49 -23.64
C PRO A 35 -14.64 15.16 -23.42
N SER A 36 -15.40 15.43 -24.48
CA SER A 36 -16.73 16.07 -24.37
C SER A 36 -17.85 15.17 -23.85
N LYS A 37 -17.60 13.86 -23.69
CA LYS A 37 -18.61 12.85 -23.34
C LYS A 37 -18.37 12.18 -21.97
N VAL A 38 -17.29 12.54 -21.28
CA VAL A 38 -16.96 12.04 -19.93
C VAL A 38 -17.26 13.07 -18.84
N SER A 39 -17.40 12.62 -17.60
CA SER A 39 -17.42 13.52 -16.44
C SER A 39 -15.98 13.90 -16.03
N HIS A 40 -15.55 15.13 -16.39
CA HIS A 40 -14.21 15.64 -16.07
C HIS A 40 -13.90 15.70 -14.56
N ASP A 41 -14.93 15.79 -13.72
CA ASP A 41 -14.78 15.76 -12.26
C ASP A 41 -14.39 14.37 -11.75
N SER A 42 -14.76 13.32 -12.48
CA SER A 42 -14.56 11.93 -12.04
C SER A 42 -13.32 11.29 -12.68
N VAL A 43 -13.04 11.62 -13.94
CA VAL A 43 -12.03 10.92 -14.73
C VAL A 43 -11.09 11.86 -15.49
N LEU A 44 -9.89 11.37 -15.73
CA LEU A 44 -8.91 11.93 -16.65
C LEU A 44 -8.99 11.19 -17.97
N VAL A 45 -8.81 11.90 -19.08
CA VAL A 45 -8.67 11.33 -20.43
C VAL A 45 -7.33 11.80 -20.97
N LEU A 46 -6.46 10.84 -21.28
CA LEU A 46 -5.09 11.09 -21.72
C LEU A 46 -4.75 10.18 -22.91
N PRO A 47 -3.90 10.62 -23.85
CA PRO A 47 -3.36 9.75 -24.90
C PRO A 47 -2.65 8.53 -24.32
N ILE A 48 -2.80 7.35 -24.93
CA ILE A 48 -2.03 6.17 -24.48
C ILE A 48 -0.52 6.34 -24.65
N THR A 49 -0.11 7.25 -25.53
CA THR A 49 1.28 7.54 -25.87
C THR A 49 2.03 8.29 -24.78
N ASP A 50 1.31 8.91 -23.84
CA ASP A 50 1.90 9.62 -22.69
C ASP A 50 2.49 8.65 -21.64
N ALA A 51 2.07 7.38 -21.65
CA ALA A 51 2.53 6.38 -20.70
C ALA A 51 2.78 5.02 -21.41
N PRO A 52 4.04 4.57 -21.54
CA PRO A 52 4.37 3.36 -22.30
C PRO A 52 3.60 2.09 -21.90
N PHE A 53 3.27 1.94 -20.62
CA PHE A 53 2.52 0.77 -20.15
C PHE A 53 1.03 0.81 -20.56
N HIS A 54 0.44 2.00 -20.73
CA HIS A 54 -0.92 2.14 -21.26
C HIS A 54 -0.98 1.75 -22.73
N GLU A 55 0.01 2.17 -23.53
CA GLU A 55 0.15 1.73 -24.91
C GLU A 55 0.28 0.20 -25.01
N ALA A 56 1.20 -0.38 -24.24
CA ALA A 56 1.41 -1.82 -24.21
C ALA A 56 0.13 -2.58 -23.79
N ALA A 57 -0.56 -2.11 -22.75
CA ALA A 57 -1.78 -2.73 -22.26
C ALA A 57 -2.89 -2.71 -23.33
N ALA A 58 -3.09 -1.59 -24.01
CA ALA A 58 -4.13 -1.48 -25.02
C ALA A 58 -3.81 -2.31 -26.27
N HIS A 59 -2.53 -2.38 -26.66
CA HIS A 59 -2.07 -3.25 -27.74
C HIS A 59 -2.32 -4.74 -27.42
N ILE A 60 -1.97 -5.17 -26.21
CA ILE A 60 -2.21 -6.56 -25.74
C ILE A 60 -3.70 -6.90 -25.76
N LEU A 61 -4.56 -6.01 -25.24
CA LEU A 61 -6.01 -6.21 -25.24
C LEU A 61 -6.57 -6.32 -26.67
N LEU A 62 -6.04 -5.53 -27.60
CA LEU A 62 -6.42 -5.57 -29.01
C LEU A 62 -6.00 -6.90 -29.66
N GLN A 63 -4.78 -7.36 -29.41
CA GLN A 63 -4.28 -8.65 -29.89
C GLN A 63 -5.15 -9.81 -29.37
N TRP A 64 -5.49 -9.81 -28.07
CA TRP A 64 -6.38 -10.81 -27.50
C TRP A 64 -7.77 -10.78 -28.11
N HIS A 65 -8.32 -9.58 -28.33
CA HIS A 65 -9.62 -9.42 -28.99
C HIS A 65 -9.61 -10.03 -30.40
N VAL A 66 -8.58 -9.73 -31.20
CA VAL A 66 -8.44 -10.29 -32.55
C VAL A 66 -8.28 -11.80 -32.52
N ALA A 67 -7.39 -12.33 -31.67
CA ALA A 67 -7.17 -13.77 -31.54
C ALA A 67 -8.45 -14.52 -31.13
N ALA A 68 -9.26 -13.94 -30.26
CA ALA A 68 -10.49 -14.56 -29.76
C ALA A 68 -11.68 -14.45 -30.73
N THR A 69 -11.70 -13.44 -31.61
CA THR A 69 -12.92 -13.10 -32.39
C THR A 69 -12.74 -13.08 -33.90
N GLY A 70 -11.51 -13.01 -34.41
CA GLY A 70 -11.23 -12.77 -35.84
C GLY A 70 -11.66 -11.38 -36.32
N SER A 71 -11.75 -10.38 -35.43
CA SER A 71 -12.23 -9.03 -35.74
C SER A 71 -11.42 -8.35 -36.85
N THR A 72 -12.04 -8.11 -38.01
CA THR A 72 -11.42 -7.40 -39.13
C THR A 72 -11.03 -5.96 -38.76
N LYS A 73 -11.87 -5.27 -37.98
CA LYS A 73 -11.55 -3.92 -37.48
C LYS A 73 -10.34 -3.96 -36.55
N GLY A 74 -10.31 -4.92 -35.63
CA GLY A 74 -9.18 -5.07 -34.71
C GLY A 74 -7.89 -5.39 -35.46
N GLN A 75 -7.94 -6.26 -36.48
CA GLN A 75 -6.79 -6.58 -37.31
C GLN A 75 -6.27 -5.36 -38.07
N ALA A 76 -7.15 -4.56 -38.68
CA ALA A 76 -6.76 -3.34 -39.36
C ALA A 76 -6.07 -2.32 -38.44
N LEU A 77 -6.53 -2.21 -37.18
CA LEU A 77 -5.88 -1.37 -36.17
C LEU A 77 -4.51 -1.91 -35.74
N LEU A 78 -4.31 -3.22 -35.72
CA LEU A 78 -2.98 -3.82 -35.44
C LEU A 78 -2.03 -3.63 -36.62
N ASP A 79 -2.53 -3.81 -37.85
CA ASP A 79 -1.72 -3.69 -39.07
C ASP A 79 -1.19 -2.25 -39.26
N ASP A 80 -1.97 -1.24 -38.86
CA ASP A 80 -1.60 0.18 -38.87
C ASP A 80 -1.48 0.77 -37.45
N TRP A 81 -0.85 0.01 -36.54
CA TRP A 81 -0.78 0.39 -35.12
C TRP A 81 -0.17 1.78 -34.89
N GLN A 82 0.85 2.15 -35.67
CA GLN A 82 1.56 3.41 -35.51
C GLN A 82 0.65 4.63 -35.69
N SER A 83 -0.36 4.53 -36.55
CA SER A 83 -1.41 5.54 -36.73
C SER A 83 -2.56 5.35 -35.73
N ALA A 84 -2.93 4.10 -35.45
CA ALA A 84 -4.02 3.80 -34.53
C ALA A 84 -3.76 4.28 -33.10
N ARG A 85 -2.51 4.19 -32.61
CA ARG A 85 -2.13 4.61 -31.26
C ARG A 85 -2.38 6.09 -30.97
N ASP A 86 -2.23 6.95 -31.98
CA ASP A 86 -2.44 8.39 -31.84
C ASP A 86 -3.92 8.75 -31.72
N HIS A 87 -4.80 7.85 -32.14
CA HIS A 87 -6.24 7.95 -32.00
C HIS A 87 -6.78 7.17 -30.80
N MET A 88 -5.91 6.66 -29.93
CA MET A 88 -6.33 5.90 -28.77
C MET A 88 -6.01 6.66 -27.48
N VAL A 89 -7.02 6.73 -26.61
CA VAL A 89 -6.92 7.39 -25.31
C VAL A 89 -7.22 6.39 -24.22
N TYR A 90 -6.70 6.65 -23.03
CA TYR A 90 -7.11 5.96 -21.82
C TYR A 90 -7.84 6.91 -20.87
N THR A 91 -8.73 6.32 -20.10
CA THR A 91 -9.48 6.97 -19.05
C THR A 91 -9.15 6.30 -17.72
N MET A 92 -8.83 7.11 -16.71
CA MET A 92 -8.64 6.64 -15.32
C MET A 92 -9.41 7.53 -14.34
N SER A 93 -9.80 6.99 -13.20
CA SER A 93 -10.46 7.79 -12.16
C SER A 93 -9.45 8.71 -11.48
N ARG A 94 -9.87 9.95 -11.19
CA ARG A 94 -9.10 10.85 -10.33
C ARG A 94 -8.90 10.26 -8.93
N ALA A 95 -9.89 9.52 -8.45
CA ALA A 95 -9.81 8.82 -7.17
C ALA A 95 -8.66 7.80 -7.12
N LEU A 96 -8.42 7.03 -8.19
CA LEU A 96 -7.30 6.09 -8.25
C LEU A 96 -5.95 6.83 -8.20
N LEU A 97 -5.85 7.92 -8.96
CA LEU A 97 -4.66 8.78 -8.97
C LEU A 97 -4.40 9.34 -7.56
N GLN A 98 -5.38 10.01 -6.96
CA GLN A 98 -5.30 10.57 -5.60
C GLN A 98 -5.03 9.51 -4.52
N TYR A 99 -5.40 8.25 -4.79
CA TYR A 99 -5.19 7.18 -3.85
C TYR A 99 -3.77 6.59 -3.93
N GLN A 100 -3.19 6.43 -5.12
CA GLN A 100 -1.95 5.64 -5.34
C GLN A 100 -0.78 6.43 -5.92
N ASP A 101 -0.96 7.71 -6.25
CA ASP A 101 0.10 8.56 -6.78
C ASP A 101 0.69 9.49 -5.72
N SER A 102 2.01 9.43 -5.54
CA SER A 102 2.70 10.22 -4.52
C SER A 102 2.58 11.73 -4.74
N ASP A 103 2.54 12.22 -5.98
CA ASP A 103 2.34 13.65 -6.25
C ASP A 103 0.92 14.08 -5.92
N ALA A 104 -0.07 13.29 -6.33
CA ALA A 104 -1.47 13.58 -6.04
C ALA A 104 -1.78 13.51 -4.54
N ILE A 105 -1.15 12.58 -3.81
CA ILE A 105 -1.21 12.48 -2.34
C ILE A 105 -0.59 13.72 -1.70
N LEU A 106 0.60 14.14 -2.15
CA LEU A 106 1.30 15.31 -1.62
C LEU A 106 0.50 16.60 -1.85
N GLN A 107 -0.09 16.76 -3.03
CA GLN A 107 -0.93 17.92 -3.35
C GLN A 107 -2.24 17.95 -2.55
N GLY A 108 -2.77 16.76 -2.20
CA GLY A 108 -4.08 16.62 -1.57
C GLY A 108 -4.07 16.53 -0.04
N LYS A 109 -2.91 16.48 0.62
CA LYS A 109 -2.79 16.28 2.07
C LYS A 109 -1.83 17.27 2.71
N THR A 110 -2.18 17.70 3.91
CA THR A 110 -1.27 18.43 4.80
C THR A 110 -0.26 17.48 5.45
N ARG A 111 0.89 18.01 5.88
CA ARG A 111 1.88 17.25 6.67
C ARG A 111 1.27 16.50 7.85
N LYS A 112 0.34 17.13 8.57
CA LYS A 112 -0.37 16.51 9.69
C LYS A 112 -1.13 15.26 9.23
N GLU A 113 -1.88 15.34 8.14
CA GLU A 113 -2.65 14.21 7.61
C GLU A 113 -1.74 13.08 7.09
N LEU A 114 -0.59 13.43 6.49
CA LEU A 114 0.42 12.45 6.07
C LEU A 114 1.00 11.71 7.29
N LEU A 115 1.44 12.46 8.30
CA LEU A 115 1.95 11.88 9.55
C LEU A 115 0.90 11.03 10.26
N ASP A 116 -0.33 11.53 10.41
CA ASP A 116 -1.44 10.83 11.06
C ASP A 116 -1.73 9.48 10.36
N GLU A 117 -1.79 9.46 9.02
CA GLU A 117 -2.07 8.26 8.24
C GLU A 117 -0.93 7.23 8.33
N LEU A 118 0.32 7.63 8.08
CA LEU A 118 1.45 6.71 8.08
C LEU A 118 1.71 6.15 9.48
N THR A 119 1.59 7.00 10.50
CA THR A 119 1.67 6.60 11.91
C THR A 119 0.62 5.55 12.26
N ALA A 120 -0.63 5.75 11.83
CA ALA A 120 -1.70 4.80 12.07
C ALA A 120 -1.44 3.46 11.36
N ALA A 121 -0.97 3.51 10.12
CA ALA A 121 -0.61 2.32 9.35
C ALA A 121 0.53 1.52 10.01
N LEU A 122 1.60 2.19 10.43
CA LEU A 122 2.74 1.56 11.11
C LEU A 122 2.32 0.88 12.43
N ALA A 123 1.59 1.59 13.29
CA ALA A 123 1.12 1.03 14.55
C ALA A 123 0.18 -0.16 14.35
N ALA A 124 -0.79 -0.05 13.42
CA ALA A 124 -1.71 -1.12 13.11
C ALA A 124 -0.99 -2.37 12.58
N TYR A 125 -0.01 -2.19 11.67
CA TYR A 125 0.81 -3.26 11.15
C TYR A 125 1.52 -4.04 12.27
N GLN A 126 2.18 -3.33 13.21
CA GLN A 126 2.93 -3.97 14.29
C GLN A 126 2.03 -4.78 15.25
N VAL A 127 0.87 -4.24 15.62
CA VAL A 127 -0.09 -4.96 16.49
C VAL A 127 -0.71 -6.14 15.75
N HIS A 128 -1.11 -5.96 14.48
CA HIS A 128 -1.75 -7.01 13.69
C HIS A 128 -0.81 -8.20 13.48
N LYS A 129 0.45 -7.94 13.11
CA LYS A 129 1.51 -8.97 13.00
C LYS A 129 1.64 -9.77 14.29
N PHE A 130 1.68 -9.10 15.44
CA PHE A 130 1.80 -9.79 16.73
C PHE A 130 0.53 -10.57 17.12
N LYS A 131 -0.65 -10.03 16.80
CA LYS A 131 -1.94 -10.72 16.95
C LYS A 131 -2.00 -12.01 16.16
N LEU A 132 -1.51 -12.04 14.92
CA LEU A 132 -1.45 -13.27 14.12
C LEU A 132 -0.58 -14.33 14.81
N SER A 133 0.56 -13.93 15.37
CA SER A 133 1.45 -14.84 16.13
C SER A 133 0.73 -15.43 17.36
N TYR A 134 0.01 -14.62 18.14
CA TYR A 134 -0.80 -15.10 19.27
C TYR A 134 -1.95 -16.01 18.86
N ARG A 135 -2.69 -15.64 17.80
CA ARG A 135 -3.86 -16.38 17.32
C ARG A 135 -3.46 -17.75 16.81
N ASP A 136 -2.40 -17.79 16.01
CA ASP A 136 -1.94 -19.00 15.32
C ASP A 136 -0.97 -19.83 16.18
N ARG A 137 -0.60 -19.34 17.37
CA ARG A 137 0.41 -19.95 18.26
C ARG A 137 1.74 -20.21 17.55
N ARG A 138 2.16 -19.23 16.75
CA ARG A 138 3.44 -19.25 16.02
C ARG A 138 4.46 -18.41 16.76
N ASP A 139 5.72 -18.84 16.68
CA ASP A 139 6.84 -18.08 17.22
C ASP A 139 7.02 -16.75 16.48
N VAL A 140 7.40 -15.72 17.22
CA VAL A 140 7.72 -14.40 16.68
C VAL A 140 8.96 -14.52 15.78
N VAL A 141 8.89 -13.98 14.55
CA VAL A 141 9.92 -14.16 13.50
C VAL A 141 10.29 -15.64 13.26
N GLY A 142 9.32 -16.56 13.44
CA GLY A 142 9.57 -18.00 13.28
C GLY A 142 10.58 -18.57 14.28
N GLY A 143 10.80 -17.91 15.42
CA GLY A 143 11.78 -18.32 16.43
C GLY A 143 13.22 -17.93 16.08
N SER A 144 13.41 -17.13 15.04
CA SER A 144 14.75 -16.66 14.64
C SER A 144 15.35 -15.77 15.72
N VAL A 145 16.59 -16.06 16.09
CA VAL A 145 17.39 -15.24 17.01
C VAL A 145 18.51 -14.59 16.20
N PRO A 146 18.68 -13.26 16.25
CA PRO A 146 19.76 -12.59 15.54
C PRO A 146 21.13 -13.12 15.97
N ALA A 147 22.06 -13.28 15.03
CA ALA A 147 23.43 -13.63 15.35
C ALA A 147 24.16 -12.44 16.00
N TYR A 148 25.25 -12.73 16.71
CA TYR A 148 26.09 -11.67 17.27
C TYR A 148 26.67 -10.80 16.14
N GLY A 149 26.34 -9.50 16.17
CA GLY A 149 26.76 -8.54 15.14
C GLY A 149 25.73 -8.28 14.04
N ASP A 150 24.58 -8.98 14.04
CA ASP A 150 23.47 -8.67 13.12
C ASP A 150 22.82 -7.35 13.55
N THR A 151 23.24 -6.24 12.94
CA THR A 151 22.60 -4.94 13.07
C THR A 151 21.88 -4.58 11.77
N ASP A 152 20.81 -3.81 11.87
CA ASP A 152 20.10 -3.24 10.72
C ASP A 152 19.56 -4.28 9.71
N THR A 153 19.11 -5.42 10.21
CA THR A 153 18.44 -6.46 9.41
C THR A 153 16.93 -6.47 9.65
N GLU A 154 16.17 -6.88 8.65
CA GLU A 154 14.70 -7.06 8.76
C GLU A 154 14.28 -7.93 9.94
N GLY A 155 15.02 -9.03 10.18
CA GLY A 155 14.76 -9.91 11.32
C GLY A 155 14.96 -9.22 12.66
N MET A 156 16.01 -8.40 12.78
CA MET A 156 16.28 -7.61 13.98
C MET A 156 15.19 -6.57 14.22
N TYR A 157 14.81 -5.81 13.18
CA TYR A 157 13.73 -4.83 13.27
C TYR A 157 12.41 -5.50 13.69
N ALA A 158 12.05 -6.63 13.07
CA ALA A 158 10.83 -7.35 13.39
C ALA A 158 10.78 -7.84 14.85
N LEU A 159 11.91 -8.32 15.39
CA LEU A 159 12.02 -8.77 16.78
C LEU A 159 11.90 -7.59 17.75
N LEU A 160 12.70 -6.55 17.52
CA LEU A 160 12.73 -5.31 18.30
C LEU A 160 11.35 -4.66 18.39
N ASN A 161 10.65 -4.57 17.25
CA ASN A 161 9.33 -3.99 17.17
C ASN A 161 8.29 -4.84 17.89
N THR A 162 8.36 -6.17 17.77
CA THR A 162 7.45 -7.07 18.49
C THR A 162 7.65 -6.97 20.00
N TYR A 163 8.90 -6.89 20.46
CA TYR A 163 9.20 -6.63 21.87
C TYR A 163 8.68 -5.27 22.31
N THR A 164 8.81 -4.23 21.48
CA THR A 164 8.27 -2.89 21.76
C THR A 164 6.75 -2.93 21.97
N VAL A 165 6.01 -3.63 21.10
CA VAL A 165 4.56 -3.84 21.25
C VAL A 165 4.24 -4.59 22.54
N LEU A 166 4.97 -5.68 22.83
CA LEU A 166 4.79 -6.46 24.06
C LEU A 166 5.01 -5.61 25.32
N ASN A 167 6.10 -4.86 25.37
CA ASN A 167 6.43 -3.99 26.50
C ASN A 167 5.34 -2.93 26.70
N MET A 168 4.93 -2.22 25.64
CA MET A 168 3.87 -1.22 25.75
C MET A 168 2.54 -1.82 26.20
N ALA A 169 2.22 -3.04 25.78
CA ALA A 169 1.05 -3.77 26.25
C ALA A 169 1.16 -4.18 27.72
N GLN A 170 2.33 -4.63 28.18
CA GLN A 170 2.60 -4.94 29.59
C GLN A 170 2.47 -3.70 30.48
N GLN A 171 3.07 -2.57 30.08
CA GLN A 171 2.95 -1.30 30.81
C GLN A 171 1.51 -0.82 30.88
N LEU A 172 0.75 -0.97 29.79
CA LEU A 172 -0.68 -0.66 29.78
C LEU A 172 -1.47 -1.59 30.71
N ALA A 173 -1.18 -2.90 30.69
CA ALA A 173 -1.81 -3.86 31.58
C ALA A 173 -1.55 -3.56 33.06
N LEU A 174 -0.28 -3.28 33.43
CA LEU A 174 0.11 -2.86 34.78
C LEU A 174 -0.63 -1.59 35.22
N SER A 175 -0.70 -0.58 34.34
CA SER A 175 -1.42 0.67 34.65
C SER A 175 -2.92 0.49 34.90
N ARG A 176 -3.52 -0.59 34.36
CA ARG A 176 -4.93 -0.96 34.59
C ARG A 176 -5.10 -1.89 35.81
N MET A 177 -4.02 -2.34 36.45
CA MET A 177 -4.04 -3.29 37.56
C MET A 177 -3.13 -2.83 38.72
N PRO A 178 -3.58 -1.87 39.55
CA PRO A 178 -2.75 -1.27 40.60
C PRO A 178 -2.20 -2.26 41.65
N ASN A 179 -2.86 -3.40 41.82
CA ASN A 179 -2.49 -4.44 42.79
C ASN A 179 -1.50 -5.49 42.22
N VAL A 180 -0.98 -5.26 41.02
CA VAL A 180 -0.02 -6.16 40.35
C VAL A 180 1.17 -5.34 39.89
N THR A 181 2.34 -5.63 40.45
CA THR A 181 3.59 -4.90 40.16
C THR A 181 4.55 -5.69 39.28
N ASP A 182 4.33 -7.00 39.13
CA ASP A 182 5.20 -7.89 38.38
C ASP A 182 4.60 -8.24 37.01
N VAL A 183 5.38 -8.04 35.95
CA VAL A 183 5.04 -8.38 34.56
C VAL A 183 4.89 -9.89 34.34
N THR A 184 5.47 -10.72 35.22
CA THR A 184 5.38 -12.19 35.16
C THR A 184 4.07 -12.73 35.73
N ASP A 185 3.26 -11.89 36.39
CA ASP A 185 1.97 -12.31 36.95
C ASP A 185 1.05 -12.84 35.82
N PRO A 186 0.45 -14.04 35.98
CA PRO A 186 -0.43 -14.62 34.97
C PRO A 186 -1.61 -13.72 34.54
N ARG A 187 -2.06 -12.83 35.44
CA ARG A 187 -3.11 -11.84 35.16
C ARG A 187 -2.65 -10.81 34.14
N ILE A 188 -1.38 -10.39 34.18
CA ILE A 188 -0.77 -9.49 33.19
C ILE A 188 -0.66 -10.20 31.85
N GLY A 189 -0.18 -11.45 31.83
CA GLY A 189 -0.13 -12.25 30.60
C GLY A 189 -1.49 -12.36 29.91
N LYS A 190 -2.56 -12.63 30.67
CA LYS A 190 -3.94 -12.65 30.16
C LYS A 190 -4.39 -11.28 29.64
N ALA A 191 -4.08 -10.20 30.36
CA ALA A 191 -4.43 -8.85 29.95
C ALA A 191 -3.72 -8.42 28.67
N VAL A 192 -2.41 -8.64 28.57
CA VAL A 192 -1.60 -8.37 27.36
C VAL A 192 -2.16 -9.13 26.16
N ARG A 193 -2.44 -10.43 26.33
CA ARG A 193 -3.04 -11.25 25.27
C ARG A 193 -4.35 -10.65 24.78
N ASN A 194 -5.21 -10.19 25.70
CA ASN A 194 -6.47 -9.55 25.33
C ASN A 194 -6.22 -8.25 24.57
N LEU A 195 -5.35 -7.36 25.08
CA LEU A 195 -5.01 -6.08 24.44
C LEU A 195 -4.54 -6.27 22.98
N VAL A 196 -3.68 -7.25 22.73
CA VAL A 196 -3.14 -7.53 21.39
C VAL A 196 -4.20 -8.18 20.49
N LEU A 197 -4.94 -9.19 20.98
CA LEU A 197 -5.95 -9.88 20.17
C LEU A 197 -7.12 -8.97 19.76
N THR A 198 -7.50 -8.04 20.63
CA THR A 198 -8.57 -7.06 20.36
C THR A 198 -8.06 -5.80 19.67
N GLU A 199 -6.74 -5.67 19.44
CA GLU A 199 -6.12 -4.46 18.91
C GLU A 199 -6.57 -3.20 19.71
N ASP A 200 -6.40 -3.25 21.04
CA ASP A 200 -6.93 -2.24 21.98
C ASP A 200 -6.57 -0.80 21.57
N PHE A 201 -7.58 0.07 21.60
CA PHE A 201 -7.46 1.47 21.17
C PHE A 201 -6.32 2.23 21.88
N PHE A 202 -6.15 2.06 23.19
CA PHE A 202 -5.12 2.76 23.94
C PHE A 202 -3.73 2.18 23.68
N LEU A 203 -3.63 0.88 23.38
CA LEU A 203 -2.38 0.27 22.93
C LEU A 203 -1.96 0.85 21.57
N ILE A 204 -2.88 0.87 20.59
CA ILE A 204 -2.62 1.47 19.28
C ILE A 204 -2.24 2.94 19.44
N GLN A 205 -2.97 3.71 20.26
CA GLN A 205 -2.69 5.13 20.45
C GLN A 205 -1.28 5.37 21.03
N LYS A 206 -0.82 4.54 21.97
CA LYS A 206 0.56 4.59 22.49
C LYS A 206 1.58 4.30 21.38
N LEU A 207 1.34 3.26 20.59
CA LEU A 207 2.21 2.88 19.47
C LEU A 207 2.23 3.92 18.36
N GLN A 208 1.12 4.62 18.12
CA GLN A 208 1.05 5.75 17.19
C GLN A 208 1.92 6.92 17.65
N LYS A 209 1.92 7.27 18.95
CA LYS A 209 2.82 8.31 19.45
C LYS A 209 4.29 7.96 19.22
N TYR A 210 4.64 6.71 19.49
CA TYR A 210 5.97 6.20 19.23
C TYR A 210 6.32 6.19 17.72
N ALA A 211 5.43 5.71 16.85
CA ALA A 211 5.63 5.70 15.41
C ALA A 211 5.78 7.12 14.83
N ARG A 212 5.05 8.10 15.38
CA ARG A 212 5.20 9.50 14.97
C ARG A 212 6.62 10.00 15.14
N GLU A 213 7.23 9.74 16.30
CA GLU A 213 8.62 10.15 16.57
C GLU A 213 9.63 9.46 15.64
N ALA A 214 9.30 8.27 15.14
CA ALA A 214 10.14 7.53 14.19
C ALA A 214 10.11 8.13 12.78
N ILE A 215 8.98 8.70 12.36
CA ILE A 215 8.81 9.25 11.00
C ILE A 215 8.80 10.78 10.93
N ASP A 216 8.87 11.50 12.05
CA ASP A 216 8.80 12.97 12.07
C ASP A 216 9.96 13.65 11.32
N GLY A 217 11.09 12.96 11.16
CA GLY A 217 12.24 13.45 10.41
C GLY A 217 12.10 13.42 8.88
N TYR A 218 11.09 12.73 8.35
CA TYR A 218 10.87 12.58 6.90
C TYR A 218 10.25 13.85 6.30
N SER A 219 10.62 14.15 5.05
CA SER A 219 10.03 15.25 4.30
C SER A 219 8.58 14.94 3.91
N ASP A 220 7.80 15.96 3.56
CA ASP A 220 6.41 15.75 3.10
C ASP A 220 6.36 14.90 1.82
N GLU A 221 7.35 15.03 0.95
CA GLU A 221 7.52 14.19 -0.24
C GLU A 221 7.77 12.72 0.13
N ASP A 222 8.71 12.46 1.04
CA ASP A 222 8.98 11.09 1.49
C ASP A 222 7.74 10.45 2.13
N LEU A 223 7.04 11.19 3.01
CA LEU A 223 5.82 10.72 3.65
C LEU A 223 4.74 10.37 2.61
N ALA A 224 4.57 11.19 1.57
CA ALA A 224 3.62 10.93 0.50
C ALA A 224 4.00 9.69 -0.31
N VAL A 225 5.29 9.48 -0.60
CA VAL A 225 5.81 8.29 -1.29
C VAL A 225 5.61 7.03 -0.45
N LEU A 226 5.90 7.07 0.85
CA LEU A 226 5.69 5.95 1.76
C LEU A 226 4.21 5.57 1.90
N ILE A 227 3.31 6.56 1.92
CA ILE A 227 1.86 6.32 1.91
C ILE A 227 1.41 5.72 0.57
N ALA A 228 1.91 6.23 -0.55
CA ALA A 228 1.62 5.70 -1.88
C ALA A 228 2.03 4.22 -1.97
N ASP A 229 3.24 3.89 -1.52
CA ASP A 229 3.76 2.51 -1.52
C ASP A 229 2.95 1.59 -0.59
N LYS A 230 2.62 2.05 0.62
CA LYS A 230 1.73 1.33 1.55
C LYS A 230 0.40 0.99 0.87
N ARG A 231 -0.28 1.98 0.29
CA ARG A 231 -1.58 1.78 -0.37
C ARG A 231 -1.49 0.90 -1.61
N LEU A 232 -0.35 0.96 -2.31
CA LEU A 232 -0.08 0.08 -3.44
C LEU A 232 0.15 -1.36 -2.98
N THR A 233 0.80 -1.56 -1.84
CA THR A 233 0.98 -2.86 -1.20
C THR A 233 -0.36 -3.43 -0.71
N ASP A 234 -1.20 -2.63 -0.05
CA ASP A 234 -2.58 -3.04 0.30
C ASP A 234 -3.35 -3.48 -0.96
N TYR A 235 -3.16 -2.76 -2.06
CA TYR A 235 -3.81 -3.08 -3.32
C TYR A 235 -3.29 -4.41 -3.89
N LYS A 236 -1.98 -4.66 -3.87
CA LYS A 236 -1.37 -5.95 -4.26
C LYS A 236 -1.91 -7.09 -3.39
N ASP A 237 -2.04 -6.89 -2.08
CA ASP A 237 -2.60 -7.87 -1.15
C ASP A 237 -4.09 -8.14 -1.43
N ALA A 238 -4.87 -7.09 -1.70
CA ALA A 238 -6.27 -7.25 -2.09
C ALA A 238 -6.44 -7.99 -3.43
N LEU A 239 -5.49 -7.82 -4.36
CA LEU A 239 -5.46 -8.57 -5.61
C LEU A 239 -5.11 -10.05 -5.39
N SER A 240 -4.17 -10.36 -4.50
CA SER A 240 -3.73 -11.74 -4.24
C SER A 240 -4.79 -12.58 -3.49
N GLN A 241 -5.67 -11.91 -2.74
CA GLN A 241 -6.76 -12.54 -1.99
C GLN A 241 -8.03 -12.79 -2.82
N ARG A 242 -8.01 -12.51 -4.13
CA ARG A 242 -9.16 -12.74 -5.00
C ARG A 242 -9.40 -14.22 -5.22
N ASN A 243 -10.66 -14.61 -5.13
CA ASN A 243 -11.10 -15.96 -5.51
C ASN A 243 -10.95 -16.21 -7.03
N VAL A 244 -11.05 -15.15 -7.85
CA VAL A 244 -10.87 -15.23 -9.31
C VAL A 244 -9.50 -14.66 -9.64
N LEU A 245 -8.55 -15.56 -9.87
CA LEU A 245 -7.17 -15.23 -10.26
C LEU A 245 -7.01 -15.07 -11.78
N SER A 246 -7.96 -15.59 -12.57
CA SER A 246 -7.95 -15.58 -14.04
C SER A 246 -8.37 -14.24 -14.65
N MET A 247 -7.89 -13.12 -14.08
CA MET A 247 -8.17 -11.79 -14.60
C MET A 247 -6.85 -11.14 -15.01
N ASP A 248 -6.50 -11.29 -16.28
CA ASP A 248 -5.34 -10.61 -16.83
C ASP A 248 -5.71 -9.14 -17.15
N SER A 249 -5.14 -8.22 -16.37
CA SER A 249 -5.38 -6.78 -16.50
C SER A 249 -4.05 -6.03 -16.71
N PRO A 250 -3.52 -6.04 -17.95
CA PRO A 250 -2.25 -5.38 -18.27
C PRO A 250 -2.19 -3.92 -17.82
N GLY A 251 -3.31 -3.18 -17.89
CA GLY A 251 -3.38 -1.81 -17.41
C GLY A 251 -3.18 -1.69 -15.89
N THR A 252 -3.81 -2.58 -15.12
CA THR A 252 -3.67 -2.60 -13.66
C THR A 252 -2.25 -2.97 -13.25
N TYR A 253 -1.67 -4.01 -13.86
CA TYR A 253 -0.31 -4.44 -13.54
C TYR A 253 0.72 -3.40 -13.97
N GLY A 254 0.56 -2.83 -15.16
CA GLY A 254 1.40 -1.73 -15.64
C GLY A 254 1.37 -0.52 -14.71
N TRP A 255 0.18 -0.13 -14.21
CA TRP A 255 0.05 0.94 -13.21
C TRP A 255 0.80 0.63 -11.92
N ILE A 256 0.66 -0.59 -11.40
CA ILE A 256 1.37 -1.00 -10.18
C ILE A 256 2.89 -0.93 -10.37
N LEU A 257 3.40 -1.42 -11.49
CA LEU A 257 4.83 -1.39 -11.80
C LEU A 257 5.32 0.04 -11.97
N HIS A 258 4.55 0.87 -12.70
CA HIS A 258 4.86 2.28 -12.91
C HIS A 258 4.94 3.05 -11.59
N GLN A 259 3.93 2.92 -10.71
CA GLN A 259 3.93 3.62 -9.42
C GLN A 259 5.02 3.11 -8.47
N SER A 260 5.31 1.80 -8.50
CA SER A 260 6.42 1.25 -7.71
C SER A 260 7.76 1.83 -8.17
N ALA A 261 8.01 1.88 -9.49
CA ALA A 261 9.23 2.46 -10.05
C ALA A 261 9.33 3.97 -9.74
N LYS A 262 8.26 4.73 -9.99
CA LYS A 262 8.19 6.16 -9.69
C LYS A 262 8.49 6.47 -8.22
N ASN A 263 7.96 5.68 -7.29
CA ASN A 263 8.20 5.85 -5.87
C ASN A 263 9.67 5.57 -5.49
N ILE A 264 10.27 4.53 -6.07
CA ILE A 264 11.70 4.22 -5.87
C ILE A 264 12.58 5.32 -6.45
N ASP A 265 12.27 5.83 -7.65
CA ASP A 265 13.05 6.88 -8.31
C ASP A 265 13.07 8.18 -7.50
N LYS A 266 11.98 8.48 -6.77
CA LYS A 266 11.87 9.69 -5.94
C LYS A 266 12.74 9.66 -4.69
N ILE A 267 12.67 8.58 -3.91
CA ILE A 267 13.31 8.54 -2.59
C ILE A 267 14.49 7.56 -2.53
N GLY A 268 14.85 6.96 -3.67
CA GLY A 268 15.95 6.01 -3.85
C GLY A 268 15.69 4.61 -3.32
N ARG A 269 15.17 4.50 -2.09
CA ARG A 269 14.84 3.21 -1.45
C ARG A 269 13.60 3.34 -0.60
N LEU A 270 12.73 2.34 -0.69
CA LEU A 270 11.56 2.19 0.16
C LEU A 270 11.94 1.36 1.40
N PRO A 271 12.07 1.97 2.60
CA PRO A 271 12.27 1.22 3.84
C PRO A 271 11.03 0.40 4.18
N SER A 272 11.24 -0.74 4.83
CA SER A 272 10.12 -1.56 5.29
C SER A 272 9.40 -0.90 6.46
N PHE A 273 8.17 -1.34 6.74
CA PHE A 273 7.45 -0.93 7.94
C PHE A 273 8.16 -1.36 9.23
N GLU A 274 8.96 -2.43 9.17
CA GLU A 274 9.79 -2.85 10.30
C GLU A 274 10.90 -1.84 10.55
N GLU A 275 11.64 -1.49 9.51
CA GLU A 275 12.72 -0.51 9.58
C GLU A 275 12.21 0.87 10.04
N LEU A 276 11.13 1.37 9.42
CA LEU A 276 10.54 2.66 9.76
C LEU A 276 10.14 2.74 11.24
N PHE A 277 9.56 1.68 11.78
CA PHE A 277 9.13 1.64 13.19
C PHE A 277 10.32 1.44 14.15
N ALA A 278 11.36 0.72 13.71
CA ALA A 278 12.53 0.40 14.52
C ALA A 278 13.51 1.57 14.69
N HIS A 279 13.46 2.58 13.82
CA HIS A 279 14.39 3.73 13.80
C HIS A 279 14.51 4.50 15.14
N ARG A 280 13.56 4.31 16.07
CA ARG A 280 13.59 4.87 17.44
C ARG A 280 13.52 3.85 18.57
N ALA A 281 13.65 2.55 18.32
CA ALA A 281 13.38 1.54 19.34
C ALA A 281 14.55 1.30 20.31
N LEU A 282 15.78 1.68 19.93
CA LEU A 282 16.97 1.43 20.75
C LEU A 282 16.91 2.05 22.18
N PRO A 283 16.43 3.30 22.40
CA PRO A 283 16.29 3.85 23.75
C PRO A 283 15.20 3.14 24.57
N ALA A 284 14.06 2.81 23.98
CA ALA A 284 12.92 2.21 24.69
C ALA A 284 13.20 0.78 25.16
N VAL A 285 13.93 0.00 24.36
CA VAL A 285 14.30 -1.38 24.68
C VAL A 285 15.46 -1.43 25.68
N ALA A 286 16.48 -0.57 25.54
CA ALA A 286 17.62 -0.52 26.46
C ALA A 286 17.25 -0.09 27.89
N LEU A 287 16.21 0.73 28.06
CA LEU A 287 15.74 1.19 29.36
C LEU A 287 14.85 0.18 30.11
N SER A 288 14.46 -0.92 29.44
CA SER A 288 13.46 -1.88 29.95
C SER A 288 14.04 -3.25 30.32
N GLY A 289 15.32 -3.51 30.03
CA GLY A 289 15.99 -4.74 30.43
C GLY A 289 16.23 -4.76 31.94
N PRO A 290 16.20 -5.92 32.62
CA PRO A 290 16.75 -6.02 33.97
C PRO A 290 18.19 -5.53 33.88
N SER A 291 18.58 -4.60 34.77
CA SER A 291 19.97 -4.23 34.95
C SER A 291 20.75 -5.53 35.15
N LEU A 292 21.57 -5.89 34.16
CA LEU A 292 22.54 -6.95 34.30
C LEU A 292 23.48 -6.48 35.42
N GLN A 293 23.17 -6.89 36.66
CA GLN A 293 24.08 -6.82 37.78
C GLN A 293 25.25 -7.71 37.41
N THR A 294 26.25 -7.07 36.81
CA THR A 294 27.60 -7.59 36.74
C THR A 294 28.12 -7.52 38.16
N THR A 295 28.46 -8.69 38.70
CA THR A 295 29.24 -8.88 39.94
C THR A 295 30.48 -8.03 39.96
#